data_AF-A0A7Z0DJ56-F1
#
_entry.id   AF-A0A7Z0DJ56-F1
#
_cell.length_a   1.000
_cell.length_b   1.000
_cell.length_c   1.000
_cell.angle_alpha   90.00
_cell.angle_beta   90.00
_cell.angle_gamma   90.00
#
_symmetry.space_group_name_H-M   'P 1'
#
loop_
_entity.id
_entity.type
_entity.pdbx_description
1 polymer ?
#
loop_
_entity_poly.entity_id
_entity_poly.type
_entity_poly.pdbx_seq_one_letter_code
_entity_poly.pdbx_strand_id
1 'polypeptide(L)'
;MRFFRRRAASDPETRRIRGFWTWWAQKGALACGAALDADDQDALVGLLARRVDAIETGLSWEVGPGPLGGRLLVVSAGSNPDHRALARRWLLAAPEPDEVSPWEFSDQRPPVDDPVQTVLTTSGGATIRLADVLVSGRQSGAHFDIKLFHPAFPELVDDARLQVAFHALDTTLGESSTELWIGEVETTTARPRNGFGLDGLRTAVRNLRKEYVDPDGNPAWVLLRGESPQGPVEASAVVPLHPVMAPNLTQHVGVMIPYVGFAERGLPSADALRDLGRLEDRLASTLGPDGRVVAHETTNGVRLLHAYVDPTTSAPQRLEETVGDWAHGDVVTRVDTDPAWEAVRPLRA
;
A
#
# COMPACT_ATOMS: atom_id res chain seq x y z
N MET A 1 -29.58 17.10 -17.70
CA MET A 1 -29.04 15.85 -18.26
C MET A 1 -27.83 16.16 -19.12
N ARG A 2 -26.63 15.86 -18.63
CA ARG A 2 -25.39 16.02 -19.38
C ARG A 2 -24.78 14.62 -19.51
N PHE A 3 -25.00 14.00 -20.66
CA PHE A 3 -24.48 12.67 -20.96
C PHE A 3 -22.97 12.78 -21.17
N PHE A 4 -22.18 12.31 -20.21
CA PHE A 4 -20.75 12.07 -20.41
C PHE A 4 -20.59 10.79 -21.23
N ARG A 5 -20.59 10.94 -22.55
CA ARG A 5 -20.12 9.91 -23.46
C ARG A 5 -18.63 10.16 -23.73
N ARG A 6 -17.75 9.31 -23.21
CA ARG A 6 -16.42 9.13 -23.81
C ARG A 6 -16.01 7.66 -23.75
N ARG A 7 -16.15 7.00 -24.90
CA ARG A 7 -15.44 5.76 -25.23
C ARG A 7 -13.95 6.13 -25.23
N ALA A 8 -13.18 5.58 -24.30
CA ALA A 8 -11.80 5.97 -24.06
C ALA A 8 -10.92 5.73 -25.30
N ALA A 9 -10.41 6.80 -25.91
CA ALA A 9 -9.07 6.72 -26.48
C ALA A 9 -8.17 6.33 -25.31
N SER A 10 -7.35 5.27 -25.44
CA SER A 10 -6.52 4.82 -24.33
C SER A 10 -5.74 6.02 -23.78
N ASP A 11 -5.87 6.26 -22.48
CA ASP A 11 -5.15 7.32 -21.79
C ASP A 11 -3.64 7.25 -22.14
N PRO A 12 -2.93 8.38 -22.30
CA PRO A 12 -1.50 8.37 -22.63
C PRO A 12 -0.70 7.48 -21.68
N GLU A 13 -1.08 7.40 -20.41
CA GLU A 13 -0.48 6.49 -19.44
C GLU A 13 -0.67 5.02 -19.81
N THR A 14 -1.90 4.58 -20.06
CA THR A 14 -2.20 3.21 -20.49
C THR A 14 -1.40 2.82 -21.73
N ARG A 15 -1.18 3.76 -22.67
CA ARG A 15 -0.37 3.51 -23.87
C ARG A 15 1.11 3.32 -23.53
N ARG A 16 1.68 4.12 -22.62
CA ARG A 16 3.07 3.99 -22.16
C ARG A 16 3.30 2.64 -21.46
N ILE A 17 2.43 2.28 -20.51
CA ILE A 17 2.47 0.99 -19.81
C ILE A 17 2.35 -0.19 -20.80
N ARG A 18 1.37 -0.15 -21.70
CA ARG A 18 1.21 -1.19 -22.74
C ARG A 18 2.43 -1.28 -23.64
N GLY A 19 3.07 -0.15 -23.96
CA GLY A 19 4.31 -0.09 -24.74
C GLY A 19 5.45 -0.86 -24.08
N PHE A 20 5.61 -0.73 -22.76
CA PHE A 20 6.56 -1.52 -21.97
C PHE A 20 6.26 -3.02 -22.09
N TRP A 21 5.03 -3.44 -21.78
CA TRP A 21 4.67 -4.85 -21.76
C TRP A 21 4.69 -5.52 -23.14
N THR A 22 4.35 -4.77 -24.19
CA THR A 22 4.49 -5.24 -25.58
C THR A 22 5.95 -5.51 -25.93
N TRP A 23 6.85 -4.60 -25.56
CA TRP A 23 8.29 -4.79 -25.75
C TRP A 23 8.82 -5.97 -24.91
N TRP A 24 8.38 -6.07 -23.65
CA TRP A 24 8.77 -7.12 -22.73
C TRP A 24 8.48 -8.51 -23.30
N ALA A 25 7.24 -8.73 -23.74
CA ALA A 25 6.79 -9.99 -24.33
C ALA A 25 7.52 -10.35 -25.64
N GLN A 26 7.85 -9.35 -26.47
CA GLN A 26 8.50 -9.59 -27.75
C GLN A 26 9.99 -9.91 -27.64
N LYS A 27 10.70 -9.25 -26.70
CA LYS A 27 12.16 -9.39 -26.58
C LYS A 27 12.74 -9.00 -25.23
N GLY A 28 12.06 -8.17 -24.44
CA GLY A 28 12.60 -7.64 -23.19
C GLY A 28 12.96 -8.74 -22.19
N ALA A 29 12.05 -9.69 -21.97
CA ALA A 29 12.27 -10.80 -21.03
C ALA A 29 13.50 -11.64 -21.39
N LEU A 30 13.65 -12.00 -22.68
CA LEU A 30 14.77 -12.79 -23.18
C LEU A 30 16.09 -12.02 -23.10
N ALA A 31 16.09 -10.75 -23.54
CA ALA A 31 17.30 -9.92 -23.55
C ALA A 31 17.80 -9.61 -22.13
N CYS A 32 16.89 -9.29 -21.20
CA CYS A 32 17.26 -9.07 -19.81
C CYS A 32 17.76 -10.37 -19.16
N GLY A 33 17.14 -11.50 -19.49
CA GLY A 33 17.59 -12.81 -19.01
C GLY A 33 19.00 -13.15 -19.46
N ALA A 34 19.29 -12.95 -20.75
CA ALA A 34 20.63 -13.16 -21.31
C ALA A 34 21.69 -12.22 -20.70
N ALA A 35 21.34 -10.97 -20.42
CA ALA A 35 22.25 -10.03 -19.75
C ALA A 35 22.60 -10.49 -18.33
N LEU A 36 21.61 -10.97 -17.56
CA LEU A 36 21.83 -11.52 -16.22
C LEU A 36 22.67 -12.80 -16.24
N ASP A 37 22.38 -13.72 -17.17
CA ASP A 37 23.15 -14.97 -17.31
C ASP A 37 24.61 -14.73 -17.70
N ALA A 38 24.89 -13.59 -18.35
CA ALA A 38 26.23 -13.13 -18.70
C ALA A 38 26.89 -12.23 -17.65
N ASP A 39 26.21 -11.92 -16.54
CA ASP A 39 26.63 -10.93 -15.53
C ASP A 39 26.94 -9.54 -16.13
N ASP A 40 26.21 -9.16 -17.20
CA ASP A 40 26.38 -7.90 -17.92
C ASP A 40 25.39 -6.83 -17.42
N GLN A 41 25.77 -6.16 -16.34
CA GLN A 41 24.95 -5.13 -15.70
C GLN A 41 24.74 -3.90 -16.59
N ASP A 42 25.74 -3.52 -17.39
CA ASP A 42 25.64 -2.35 -18.28
C ASP A 42 24.61 -2.61 -19.40
N ALA A 43 24.59 -3.81 -19.96
CA ALA A 43 23.56 -4.21 -20.93
C ALA A 43 22.16 -4.21 -20.30
N LEU A 44 22.01 -4.72 -19.08
CA LEU A 44 20.72 -4.72 -18.36
C LEU A 44 20.21 -3.29 -18.13
N VAL A 45 21.08 -2.39 -17.66
CA VAL A 45 20.78 -0.96 -17.48
C VAL A 45 20.38 -0.32 -18.80
N GLY A 46 21.12 -0.58 -19.88
CA GLY A 46 20.81 -0.07 -21.21
C GLY A 46 19.45 -0.52 -21.76
N LEU A 47 19.00 -1.73 -21.40
CA LEU A 47 17.71 -2.29 -21.78
C LEU A 47 16.55 -1.69 -20.99
N LEU A 48 16.67 -1.60 -19.66
CA LEU A 48 15.57 -1.25 -18.75
C LEU A 48 15.40 0.25 -18.54
N ALA A 49 16.48 1.02 -18.36
CA ALA A 49 16.40 2.43 -17.98
C ALA A 49 15.52 3.24 -18.93
N ARG A 50 15.79 3.15 -20.24
CA ARG A 50 15.00 3.86 -21.27
C ARG A 50 13.54 3.39 -21.35
N ARG A 51 13.24 2.15 -20.95
CA ARG A 51 11.90 1.56 -21.02
C ARG A 51 11.06 2.01 -19.84
N VAL A 52 11.66 2.07 -18.65
CA VAL A 52 11.01 2.55 -17.43
C VAL A 52 10.83 4.08 -17.50
N ASP A 53 11.85 4.83 -17.95
CA ASP A 53 11.73 6.29 -18.13
C ASP A 53 10.66 6.68 -19.15
N ALA A 54 10.44 5.85 -20.18
CA ALA A 54 9.37 6.06 -21.16
C ALA A 54 7.96 5.84 -20.56
N ILE A 55 7.86 5.14 -19.43
CA ILE A 55 6.62 5.08 -18.64
C ILE A 55 6.46 6.39 -17.89
N GLU A 56 7.40 6.75 -17.02
CA GLU A 56 7.42 8.03 -16.32
C GLU A 56 8.80 8.28 -15.72
N THR A 57 9.28 9.52 -15.81
CA THR A 57 10.56 9.88 -15.21
C THR A 57 10.45 9.86 -13.70
N GLY A 58 11.38 9.18 -13.01
CA GLY A 58 11.39 9.06 -11.55
C GLY A 58 10.70 7.81 -11.00
N LEU A 59 10.26 6.88 -11.85
CA LEU A 59 10.11 5.49 -11.43
C LEU A 59 11.50 4.88 -11.23
N SER A 60 11.65 4.05 -10.20
CA SER A 60 12.86 3.24 -9.99
C SER A 60 12.63 1.80 -10.43
N TRP A 61 13.70 1.11 -10.77
CA TRP A 61 13.63 -0.31 -11.10
C TRP A 61 14.86 -1.05 -10.57
N GLU A 62 14.66 -2.33 -10.26
CA GLU A 62 15.72 -3.25 -9.89
C GLU A 62 15.38 -4.66 -10.38
N VAL A 63 16.42 -5.48 -10.57
CA VAL A 63 16.28 -6.90 -10.86
C VAL A 63 17.05 -7.71 -9.86
N GLY A 64 16.41 -8.71 -9.28
CA GLY A 64 17.00 -9.57 -8.25
C GLY A 64 16.41 -10.98 -8.26
N PRO A 65 16.78 -11.82 -7.28
CA PRO A 65 16.15 -13.12 -7.10
C PRO A 65 14.67 -12.93 -6.71
N GLY A 66 13.80 -13.74 -7.33
CA GLY A 66 12.39 -13.78 -7.00
C GLY A 66 12.07 -14.77 -5.88
N PRO A 67 11.02 -14.53 -5.08
CA PRO A 67 10.64 -15.40 -3.97
C PRO A 67 10.23 -16.82 -4.40
N LEU A 68 9.88 -17.04 -5.67
CA LEU A 68 9.58 -18.37 -6.21
C LEU A 68 10.81 -19.04 -6.85
N GLY A 69 12.00 -18.46 -6.67
CA GLY A 69 13.27 -18.98 -7.21
C GLY A 69 13.58 -18.50 -8.63
N GLY A 70 12.77 -17.61 -9.18
CA GLY A 70 12.98 -16.97 -10.48
C GLY A 70 13.77 -15.66 -10.39
N ARG A 71 13.51 -14.78 -11.35
CA ARG A 71 14.03 -13.41 -11.44
C ARG A 71 12.89 -12.43 -11.18
N LEU A 72 13.05 -11.53 -10.23
CA LEU A 72 12.08 -10.49 -9.92
C LEU A 72 12.50 -9.18 -10.59
N LEU A 73 11.63 -8.63 -11.43
CA LEU A 73 11.71 -7.23 -11.85
C LEU A 73 10.78 -6.40 -10.95
N VAL A 74 11.37 -5.49 -10.19
CA VAL A 74 10.63 -4.49 -9.42
C VAL A 74 10.63 -3.18 -10.20
N VAL A 75 9.45 -2.57 -10.38
CA VAL A 75 9.33 -1.17 -10.83
C VAL A 75 8.50 -0.43 -9.78
N SER A 76 9.16 0.39 -8.97
CA SER A 76 8.53 1.06 -7.83
C SER A 76 8.48 2.57 -8.00
N ALA A 77 7.77 3.23 -7.08
CA ALA A 77 7.65 4.68 -7.02
C ALA A 77 8.96 5.40 -6.66
N GLY A 78 10.01 4.64 -6.28
CA GLY A 78 11.23 5.18 -5.71
C GLY A 78 10.94 6.03 -4.49
N SER A 79 11.59 7.20 -4.41
CA SER A 79 11.36 8.17 -3.34
C SER A 79 10.14 9.07 -3.56
N ASN A 80 9.42 8.97 -4.69
CA ASN A 80 8.28 9.81 -4.99
C ASN A 80 6.95 9.06 -4.77
N PRO A 81 6.21 9.30 -3.66
CA PRO A 81 4.97 8.59 -3.38
C PRO A 81 3.87 8.81 -4.43
N ASP A 82 3.92 9.91 -5.19
CA ASP A 82 2.94 10.20 -6.26
C ASP A 82 2.99 9.17 -7.40
N HIS A 83 4.12 8.47 -7.56
CA HIS A 83 4.29 7.44 -8.58
C HIS A 83 3.75 6.07 -8.17
N ARG A 84 3.32 5.86 -6.91
CA ARG A 84 2.86 4.54 -6.44
C ARG A 84 1.68 4.01 -7.24
N ALA A 85 0.71 4.87 -7.55
CA ALA A 85 -0.45 4.48 -8.35
C ALA A 85 -0.06 4.03 -9.76
N LEU A 86 0.92 4.71 -10.37
CA LEU A 86 1.44 4.37 -11.68
C LEU A 86 2.22 3.05 -11.66
N ALA A 87 3.10 2.84 -10.68
CA ALA A 87 3.85 1.60 -10.48
C ALA A 87 2.89 0.41 -10.29
N ARG A 88 1.83 0.57 -9.48
CA ARG A 88 0.79 -0.45 -9.31
C ARG A 88 0.07 -0.74 -10.62
N ARG A 89 -0.30 0.27 -11.42
CA ARG A 89 -0.94 0.04 -12.72
C ARG A 89 -0.01 -0.61 -13.73
N TRP A 90 1.31 -0.35 -13.66
CA TRP A 90 2.29 -1.12 -14.43
C TRP A 90 2.25 -2.60 -14.03
N LEU A 91 2.28 -2.92 -12.73
CA LEU A 91 2.21 -4.28 -12.23
C LEU A 91 0.89 -4.98 -12.61
N LEU A 92 -0.26 -4.31 -12.46
CA LEU A 92 -1.57 -4.87 -12.83
C LEU A 92 -1.72 -5.13 -14.33
N ALA A 93 -0.90 -4.49 -15.16
CA ALA A 93 -0.85 -4.73 -16.61
C ALA A 93 0.19 -5.80 -17.00
N ALA A 94 0.91 -6.38 -16.04
CA ALA A 94 1.83 -7.49 -16.28
C ALA A 94 1.09 -8.69 -16.88
N PRO A 95 1.76 -9.51 -17.69
CA PRO A 95 1.20 -10.79 -18.12
C PRO A 95 0.86 -11.66 -16.91
N GLU A 96 -0.19 -12.48 -17.03
CA GLU A 96 -0.49 -13.48 -16.01
C GLU A 96 0.73 -14.40 -15.82
N PRO A 97 1.08 -14.76 -14.58
CA PRO A 97 2.14 -15.74 -14.34
C PRO A 97 1.83 -17.04 -15.09
N ASP A 98 2.76 -17.51 -15.93
CA ASP A 98 2.73 -18.84 -16.50
C ASP A 98 3.83 -19.70 -15.87
N GLU A 99 3.67 -21.02 -15.85
CA GLU A 99 4.65 -21.94 -15.24
C GLU A 99 5.99 -22.00 -15.99
N VAL A 100 6.10 -21.32 -17.15
CA VAL A 100 7.24 -21.40 -18.06
C VAL A 100 8.18 -20.20 -17.90
N SER A 101 7.64 -19.03 -17.62
CA SER A 101 8.39 -17.80 -17.45
C SER A 101 9.17 -17.82 -16.13
N PRO A 102 10.50 -17.58 -16.15
CA PRO A 102 11.28 -17.44 -14.92
C PRO A 102 11.12 -16.05 -14.27
N TRP A 103 10.23 -15.19 -14.79
CA TRP A 103 10.09 -13.81 -14.37
C TRP A 103 8.90 -13.60 -13.44
N GLU A 104 9.16 -12.89 -12.36
CA GLU A 104 8.20 -12.36 -11.41
C GLU A 104 8.22 -10.82 -11.47
N PHE A 105 7.13 -10.18 -11.05
CA PHE A 105 6.98 -8.71 -11.10
C PHE A 105 6.45 -8.17 -9.77
N SER A 106 6.95 -7.00 -9.36
CA SER A 106 6.44 -6.29 -8.19
C SER A 106 6.51 -4.78 -8.37
N ASP A 107 5.62 -4.04 -7.72
CA ASP A 107 5.67 -2.58 -7.63
C ASP A 107 6.30 -2.08 -6.32
N GLN A 108 6.76 -3.00 -5.48
CA GLN A 108 7.35 -2.77 -4.17
C GLN A 108 8.52 -3.75 -3.96
N ARG A 109 9.62 -3.27 -3.37
CA ARG A 109 10.77 -4.14 -3.09
C ARG A 109 10.43 -5.11 -1.95
N PRO A 110 10.61 -6.43 -2.15
CA PRO A 110 10.42 -7.41 -1.09
C PRO A 110 11.54 -7.31 -0.05
N PRO A 111 11.35 -7.86 1.17
CA PRO A 111 12.46 -8.06 2.09
C PRO A 111 13.50 -9.00 1.46
N VAL A 112 14.79 -8.78 1.74
CA VAL A 112 15.84 -9.74 1.39
C VAL A 112 15.82 -10.93 2.36
N ASP A 113 16.22 -12.12 1.91
CA ASP A 113 16.16 -13.33 2.76
C ASP A 113 17.02 -13.20 4.03
N ASP A 114 18.27 -12.77 3.89
CA ASP A 114 19.21 -12.60 5.01
C ASP A 114 19.70 -11.14 5.09
N PRO A 115 19.00 -10.27 5.85
CA PRO A 115 19.35 -8.86 5.93
C PRO A 115 20.67 -8.65 6.65
N VAL A 116 21.10 -9.55 7.54
CA VAL A 116 22.34 -9.36 8.30
C VAL A 116 23.61 -9.56 7.46
N GLN A 117 23.51 -10.25 6.32
CA GLN A 117 24.60 -10.33 5.33
C GLN A 117 24.72 -9.06 4.48
N THR A 118 23.75 -8.15 4.54
CA THR A 118 23.74 -6.95 3.72
C THR A 118 24.70 -5.90 4.27
N VAL A 119 25.46 -5.29 3.35
CA VAL A 119 26.36 -4.18 3.63
C VAL A 119 25.94 -2.99 2.77
N LEU A 120 25.62 -1.87 3.40
CA LEU A 120 25.32 -0.62 2.72
C LEU A 120 26.57 0.25 2.64
N THR A 121 26.70 1.01 1.56
CA THR A 121 27.71 2.07 1.44
C THR A 121 27.00 3.40 1.38
N THR A 122 27.27 4.30 2.33
CA THR A 122 26.68 5.65 2.31
C THR A 122 27.32 6.51 1.23
N SER A 123 26.68 7.62 0.84
CA SER A 123 27.26 8.57 -0.11
C SER A 123 28.60 9.17 0.34
N GLY A 124 28.86 9.17 1.66
CA GLY A 124 30.13 9.57 2.26
C GLY A 124 31.20 8.47 2.28
N GLY A 125 30.92 7.29 1.72
CA GLY A 125 31.82 6.13 1.67
C GLY A 125 31.84 5.29 2.94
N ALA A 126 30.98 5.57 3.93
CA ALA A 126 30.94 4.77 5.15
C ALA A 126 30.29 3.41 4.88
N THR A 127 30.94 2.35 5.34
CA THR A 127 30.43 0.97 5.27
C THR A 127 29.54 0.68 6.48
N ILE A 128 28.29 0.31 6.22
CA ILE A 128 27.29 -0.04 7.24
C ILE A 128 26.97 -1.52 7.11
N ARG A 129 27.31 -2.32 8.12
CA ARG A 129 26.92 -3.73 8.16
C ARG A 129 25.58 -3.83 8.87
N LEU A 130 24.55 -4.33 8.18
CA LEU A 130 23.22 -4.44 8.77
C LEU A 130 23.18 -5.38 9.99
N ALA A 131 24.11 -6.34 10.07
CA ALA A 131 24.33 -7.17 11.27
C ALA A 131 24.59 -6.37 12.56
N ASP A 132 25.11 -5.14 12.47
CA ASP A 132 25.43 -4.31 13.64
C ASP A 132 24.28 -3.37 14.04
N VAL A 133 23.18 -3.36 13.28
CA VAL A 133 22.02 -2.54 13.60
C VAL A 133 21.32 -3.10 14.83
N LEU A 134 21.08 -2.23 15.81
CA LEU A 134 20.23 -2.50 16.95
C LEU A 134 18.97 -1.66 16.88
N VAL A 135 17.84 -2.29 17.11
CA VAL A 135 16.52 -1.69 17.16
C VAL A 135 16.05 -1.69 18.59
N SER A 136 15.48 -0.58 19.02
CA SER A 136 14.65 -0.50 20.21
C SER A 136 13.33 0.13 19.81
N GLY A 137 12.22 -0.29 20.39
CA GLY A 137 10.92 0.24 20.00
C GLY A 137 9.81 -0.24 20.90
N ARG A 138 8.64 0.33 20.68
CA ARG A 138 7.40 -0.07 21.35
C ARG A 138 6.33 -0.25 20.30
N GLN A 139 5.42 -1.18 20.55
CA GLN A 139 4.17 -1.22 19.80
C GLN A 139 3.32 0.00 20.17
N SER A 140 2.70 0.60 19.16
CA SER A 140 1.84 1.76 19.25
C SER A 140 0.62 1.47 18.37
N GLY A 141 -0.48 1.02 18.98
CA GLY A 141 -1.63 0.52 18.23
C GLY A 141 -1.25 -0.63 17.29
N ALA A 142 -1.52 -0.45 16.00
CA ALA A 142 -1.23 -1.43 14.95
C ALA A 142 0.16 -1.30 14.29
N HIS A 143 1.09 -0.52 14.85
CA HIS A 143 2.45 -0.37 14.31
C HIS A 143 3.52 -0.35 15.40
N PHE A 144 4.79 -0.34 15.00
CA PHE A 144 5.94 -0.14 15.89
C PHE A 144 6.57 1.24 15.68
N ASP A 145 6.75 1.98 16.78
CA ASP A 145 7.62 3.16 16.82
C ASP A 145 9.01 2.72 17.26
N ILE A 146 10.03 3.06 16.47
CA ILE A 146 11.37 2.49 16.62
C ILE A 146 12.49 3.54 16.61
N LYS A 147 13.57 3.21 17.33
CA LYS A 147 14.85 3.91 17.31
C LYS A 147 15.92 2.93 16.82
N LEU A 148 16.62 3.29 15.75
CA LEU A 148 17.74 2.51 15.23
C LEU A 148 19.07 3.06 15.74
N PHE A 149 19.96 2.15 16.09
CA PHE A 149 21.35 2.41 16.41
C PHE A 149 22.24 1.62 15.45
N HIS A 150 23.33 2.22 15.01
CA HIS A 150 24.46 1.52 14.42
C HIS A 150 25.76 2.15 14.93
N PRO A 151 26.84 1.38 15.14
CA PRO A 151 28.11 1.90 15.66
C PRO A 151 28.71 3.08 14.88
N ALA A 152 28.46 3.16 13.56
CA ALA A 152 28.92 4.26 12.71
C ALA A 152 28.05 5.54 12.79
N PHE A 153 26.86 5.51 13.40
CA PHE A 153 25.97 6.67 13.45
C PHE A 153 26.60 7.93 14.06
N PRO A 154 27.44 7.88 15.12
CA PRO A 154 28.11 9.06 15.65
C PRO A 154 28.91 9.86 14.60
N GLU A 155 29.40 9.21 13.55
CA GLU A 155 30.21 9.81 12.49
C GLU A 155 29.37 10.30 11.30
N LEU A 156 28.10 9.91 11.24
CA LEU A 156 27.16 10.33 10.20
C LEU A 156 26.37 11.57 10.63
N VAL A 157 26.01 12.40 9.65
CA VAL A 157 25.01 13.46 9.82
C VAL A 157 23.60 12.88 9.90
N ASP A 158 22.65 13.61 10.47
CA ASP A 158 21.30 13.10 10.76
C ASP A 158 20.56 12.55 9.53
N ASP A 159 20.61 13.26 8.40
CA ASP A 159 20.00 12.81 7.14
C ASP A 159 20.59 11.46 6.67
N ALA A 160 21.91 11.28 6.80
CA ALA A 160 22.57 10.03 6.42
C ALA A 160 22.21 8.89 7.39
N ARG A 161 22.03 9.17 8.68
CA ARG A 161 21.54 8.16 9.64
C ARG A 161 20.14 7.70 9.27
N LEU A 162 19.26 8.65 8.95
CA LEU A 162 17.88 8.37 8.60
C LEU A 162 17.78 7.59 7.28
N GLN A 163 18.56 7.95 6.26
CA GLN A 163 18.68 7.17 5.03
C GLN A 163 19.14 5.73 5.28
N VAL A 164 20.16 5.54 6.12
CA VAL A 164 20.62 4.21 6.51
C VAL A 164 19.52 3.44 7.26
N ALA A 165 18.78 4.12 8.15
CA ALA A 165 17.68 3.52 8.88
C ALA A 165 16.58 3.00 7.93
N PHE A 166 16.08 3.84 7.01
CA PHE A 166 15.07 3.41 6.04
C PHE A 166 15.58 2.31 5.11
N HIS A 167 16.83 2.39 4.63
CA HIS A 167 17.41 1.29 3.86
C HIS A 167 17.50 -0.02 4.65
N ALA A 168 17.86 0.02 5.93
CA ALA A 168 17.88 -1.16 6.78
C ALA A 168 16.49 -1.75 6.98
N LEU A 169 15.47 -0.90 7.14
CA LEU A 169 14.07 -1.32 7.28
C LEU A 169 13.54 -1.94 5.99
N ASP A 170 13.70 -1.29 4.84
CA ASP A 170 13.23 -1.82 3.56
C ASP A 170 13.95 -3.11 3.19
N THR A 171 15.25 -3.21 3.47
CA THR A 171 16.01 -4.46 3.30
C THR A 171 15.42 -5.57 4.19
N THR A 172 15.08 -5.23 5.43
CA THR A 172 14.63 -6.21 6.42
C THR A 172 13.17 -6.62 6.26
N LEU A 173 12.29 -5.69 5.93
CA LEU A 173 10.83 -5.85 5.98
C LEU A 173 10.19 -5.81 4.59
N GLY A 174 10.90 -5.27 3.59
CA GLY A 174 10.35 -4.83 2.32
C GLY A 174 9.62 -3.50 2.46
N GLU A 175 9.54 -2.75 1.36
CA GLU A 175 8.92 -1.40 1.33
C GLU A 175 7.49 -1.43 1.87
N SER A 176 6.71 -2.43 1.45
CA SER A 176 5.32 -2.56 1.88
C SER A 176 5.19 -2.74 3.37
N SER A 177 6.01 -3.60 3.99
CA SER A 177 5.87 -3.84 5.43
C SER A 177 6.42 -2.69 6.27
N THR A 178 7.48 -2.02 5.79
CA THR A 178 7.99 -0.80 6.42
C THR A 178 6.87 0.25 6.50
N GLU A 179 6.22 0.55 5.37
CA GLU A 179 5.18 1.58 5.30
C GLU A 179 3.91 1.23 6.09
N LEU A 180 3.59 -0.06 6.23
CA LEU A 180 2.35 -0.51 6.88
C LEU A 180 2.48 -0.69 8.40
N TRP A 181 3.65 -1.11 8.87
CA TRP A 181 3.82 -1.61 10.25
C TRP A 181 4.84 -0.85 11.07
N ILE A 182 5.59 0.07 10.46
CA ILE A 182 6.52 0.96 11.16
C ILE A 182 5.93 2.37 11.15
N GLY A 183 5.80 2.95 12.33
CA GLY A 183 5.33 4.33 12.53
C GLY A 183 6.49 5.30 12.59
N GLU A 184 6.74 5.87 13.76
CA GLU A 184 7.85 6.80 13.95
C GLU A 184 9.20 6.08 13.84
N VAL A 185 10.08 6.63 13.00
CA VAL A 185 11.47 6.17 12.84
C VAL A 185 12.42 7.24 13.33
N GLU A 186 13.16 6.92 14.37
CA GLU A 186 14.20 7.76 14.93
C GLU A 186 15.56 7.05 14.83
N THR A 187 16.65 7.83 14.92
CA THR A 187 18.01 7.29 15.03
C THR A 187 18.66 7.73 16.33
N THR A 188 19.55 6.90 16.88
CA THR A 188 20.28 7.19 18.11
C THR A 188 21.76 6.84 17.96
N THR A 189 22.61 7.69 18.52
CA THR A 189 24.06 7.44 18.65
C THR A 189 24.42 6.74 19.96
N ALA A 190 23.50 6.72 20.94
CA ALA A 190 23.65 5.98 22.18
C ALA A 190 23.19 4.53 21.99
N ARG A 191 24.10 3.57 22.22
CA ARG A 191 23.79 2.14 22.10
C ARG A 191 22.67 1.75 23.09
N PRO A 192 21.55 1.18 22.64
CA PRO A 192 20.48 0.77 23.53
C PRO A 192 20.91 -0.42 24.39
N ARG A 193 20.52 -0.42 25.68
CA ARG A 193 20.83 -1.52 26.61
C ARG A 193 20.11 -2.82 26.26
N ASN A 194 18.85 -2.71 25.83
CA ASN A 194 17.97 -3.83 25.49
C ASN A 194 17.58 -3.82 23.99
N GLY A 195 18.48 -3.35 23.13
CA GLY A 195 18.24 -3.39 21.68
C GLY A 195 18.33 -4.82 21.13
N PHE A 196 17.54 -5.10 20.11
CA PHE A 196 17.54 -6.37 19.38
C PHE A 196 17.92 -6.16 17.91
N GLY A 197 18.35 -7.21 17.22
CA GLY A 197 18.76 -7.12 15.81
C GLY A 197 17.57 -7.06 14.83
N LEU A 198 17.87 -6.86 13.55
CA LEU A 198 16.88 -6.76 12.47
C LEU A 198 16.01 -8.02 12.30
N ASP A 199 16.54 -9.21 12.55
CA ASP A 199 15.73 -10.46 12.53
C ASP A 199 14.66 -10.50 13.62
N GLY A 200 14.97 -9.91 14.78
CA GLY A 200 14.01 -9.72 15.86
C GLY A 200 12.87 -8.79 15.44
N LEU A 201 13.20 -7.69 14.75
CA LEU A 201 12.21 -6.76 14.19
C LEU A 201 11.33 -7.44 13.15
N ARG A 202 11.93 -8.15 12.18
CA ARG A 202 11.20 -8.93 11.17
C ARG A 202 10.23 -9.90 11.81
N THR A 203 10.66 -10.61 12.85
CA THR A 203 9.82 -11.55 13.58
C THR A 203 8.67 -10.84 14.30
N ALA A 204 8.95 -9.70 14.96
CA ALA A 204 7.94 -8.90 15.67
C ALA A 204 6.86 -8.37 14.71
N VAL A 205 7.27 -7.74 13.59
CA VAL A 205 6.36 -7.23 12.56
C VAL A 205 5.52 -8.35 11.95
N ARG A 206 6.13 -9.50 11.63
CA ARG A 206 5.40 -10.66 11.13
C ARG A 206 4.35 -11.16 12.11
N ASN A 207 4.66 -11.17 13.42
CA ASN A 207 3.71 -11.59 14.44
C ASN A 207 2.56 -10.59 14.57
N LEU A 208 2.86 -9.28 14.62
CA LEU A 208 1.86 -8.22 14.64
C LEU A 208 0.90 -8.31 13.45
N ARG A 209 1.45 -8.51 12.23
CA ARG A 209 0.63 -8.69 11.02
C ARG A 209 -0.40 -9.82 11.17
N LYS A 210 -0.04 -10.93 11.82
CA LYS A 210 -0.96 -12.06 12.02
C LYS A 210 -2.12 -11.74 12.97
N GLU A 211 -1.98 -10.74 13.83
CA GLU A 211 -3.06 -10.29 14.73
C GLU A 211 -4.15 -9.54 13.97
N TYR A 212 -3.82 -8.98 12.80
CA TYR A 212 -4.70 -8.17 11.97
C TYR A 212 -5.06 -8.83 10.64
N VAL A 213 -5.13 -10.16 10.64
CA VAL A 213 -5.62 -10.96 9.52
C VAL A 213 -6.75 -11.84 10.03
N ASP A 214 -7.88 -11.84 9.33
CA ASP A 214 -9.03 -12.69 9.65
C ASP A 214 -8.78 -14.16 9.26
N PRO A 215 -9.67 -15.11 9.63
CA PRO A 215 -9.49 -16.53 9.31
C PRO A 215 -9.38 -16.84 7.81
N ASP A 216 -9.89 -15.96 6.94
CA ASP A 216 -9.88 -16.11 5.49
C ASP A 216 -8.66 -15.44 4.84
N GLY A 217 -7.79 -14.82 5.63
CA GLY A 217 -6.58 -14.16 5.15
C GLY A 217 -6.75 -12.69 4.77
N ASN A 218 -7.93 -12.10 5.00
CA ASN A 218 -8.20 -10.69 4.71
C ASN A 218 -7.76 -9.78 5.87
N PRO A 219 -7.51 -8.48 5.60
CA PRO A 219 -7.25 -7.52 6.66
C PRO A 219 -8.36 -7.49 7.70
N ALA A 220 -8.00 -7.56 8.98
CA ALA A 220 -8.95 -7.52 10.07
C ALA A 220 -9.58 -6.12 10.19
N TRP A 221 -10.83 -6.09 10.66
CA TRP A 221 -11.53 -4.86 11.01
C TRP A 221 -11.44 -4.62 12.51
N VAL A 222 -11.20 -3.37 12.90
CA VAL A 222 -11.23 -2.94 14.31
C VAL A 222 -12.39 -2.00 14.54
N LEU A 223 -13.03 -2.12 15.72
CA LEU A 223 -14.08 -1.19 16.16
C LEU A 223 -13.44 -0.04 16.96
N LEU A 224 -13.75 1.18 16.54
CA LEU A 224 -13.39 2.43 17.19
C LEU A 224 -14.66 3.05 17.79
N ARG A 225 -14.53 3.62 18.98
CA ARG A 225 -15.62 4.33 19.65
C ARG A 225 -15.17 5.71 20.07
N GLY A 226 -16.02 6.70 19.85
CA GLY A 226 -15.77 8.08 20.20
C GLY A 226 -17.04 8.84 20.54
N GLU A 227 -16.88 10.13 20.81
CA GLU A 227 -17.96 11.08 21.05
C GLU A 227 -17.79 12.26 20.10
N SER A 228 -18.89 12.73 19.53
CA SER A 228 -18.98 13.95 18.72
C SER A 228 -19.92 14.96 19.39
N PRO A 229 -19.93 16.23 18.95
CA PRO A 229 -20.95 17.19 19.41
C PRO A 229 -22.39 16.72 19.16
N GLN A 230 -22.61 15.79 18.23
CA GLN A 230 -23.91 15.24 17.85
C GLN A 230 -24.27 13.95 18.60
N GLY A 231 -23.36 13.41 19.41
CA GLY A 231 -23.54 12.18 20.17
C GLY A 231 -22.45 11.13 19.89
N PRO A 232 -22.67 9.87 20.32
CA PRO A 232 -21.69 8.82 20.18
C PRO A 232 -21.38 8.53 18.69
N VAL A 233 -20.14 8.14 18.44
CA VAL A 233 -19.65 7.70 17.14
C VAL A 233 -19.13 6.28 17.28
N GLU A 234 -19.64 5.36 16.48
CA GLU A 234 -19.05 4.04 16.28
C GLU A 234 -18.47 3.98 14.87
N ALA A 235 -17.18 3.69 14.76
CA ALA A 235 -16.52 3.52 13.49
C ALA A 235 -15.83 2.15 13.42
N SER A 236 -15.70 1.60 12.23
CA SER A 236 -14.82 0.45 12.01
C SER A 236 -13.94 0.70 10.80
N ALA A 237 -12.72 0.20 10.84
CA ALA A 237 -11.77 0.31 9.73
C ALA A 237 -10.93 -0.95 9.59
N VAL A 238 -10.48 -1.22 8.37
CA VAL A 238 -9.47 -2.26 8.11
C VAL A 238 -8.14 -1.86 8.72
N VAL A 239 -7.38 -2.82 9.22
CA VAL A 239 -6.02 -2.60 9.72
C VAL A 239 -5.02 -3.45 8.92
N PRO A 240 -3.93 -2.86 8.41
CA PRO A 240 -3.60 -1.42 8.44
C PRO A 240 -4.47 -0.59 7.49
N LEU A 241 -4.72 0.68 7.81
CA LEU A 241 -5.51 1.59 6.96
C LEU A 241 -4.58 2.54 6.18
N HIS A 242 -4.03 2.07 5.07
CA HIS A 242 -2.96 2.78 4.35
C HIS A 242 -3.01 2.59 2.81
N PRO A 243 -2.69 3.62 2.00
CA PRO A 243 -2.74 3.56 0.53
C PRO A 243 -1.82 2.50 -0.07
N VAL A 244 -0.72 2.14 0.60
CA VAL A 244 0.22 1.10 0.13
C VAL A 244 -0.48 -0.26 -0.09
N MET A 245 -1.59 -0.52 0.59
CA MET A 245 -2.37 -1.74 0.39
C MET A 245 -3.08 -1.80 -0.97
N ALA A 246 -3.33 -0.66 -1.61
CA ALA A 246 -3.91 -0.58 -2.95
C ALA A 246 -3.57 0.77 -3.60
N PRO A 247 -2.32 0.97 -4.06
CA PRO A 247 -1.84 2.28 -4.47
C PRO A 247 -2.56 2.87 -5.69
N ASN A 248 -3.20 2.05 -6.52
CA ASN A 248 -3.99 2.52 -7.65
C ASN A 248 -5.36 3.11 -7.25
N LEU A 249 -5.86 2.80 -6.04
CA LEU A 249 -7.13 3.30 -5.54
C LEU A 249 -6.93 4.69 -4.94
N THR A 250 -7.06 5.70 -5.80
CA THR A 250 -6.69 7.10 -5.51
C THR A 250 -7.87 8.06 -5.50
N GLN A 251 -9.10 7.54 -5.70
CA GLN A 251 -10.32 8.30 -5.51
C GLN A 251 -11.04 7.82 -4.27
N HIS A 252 -11.32 8.74 -3.35
CA HIS A 252 -12.22 8.50 -2.23
C HIS A 252 -13.66 8.69 -2.68
N VAL A 253 -14.52 7.75 -2.32
CA VAL A 253 -15.98 7.84 -2.47
C VAL A 253 -16.58 7.74 -1.08
N GLY A 254 -17.02 8.89 -0.55
CA GLY A 254 -17.81 8.97 0.67
C GLY A 254 -19.28 8.71 0.37
N VAL A 255 -19.87 7.69 0.99
CA VAL A 255 -21.28 7.32 0.80
C VAL A 255 -22.03 7.54 2.12
N MET A 256 -22.84 8.60 2.17
CA MET A 256 -23.63 8.98 3.35
C MET A 256 -25.01 8.33 3.27
N ILE A 257 -25.25 7.35 4.14
CA ILE A 257 -26.43 6.50 4.15
C ILE A 257 -27.27 6.85 5.38
N PRO A 258 -28.44 7.49 5.22
CA PRO A 258 -29.37 7.66 6.33
C PRO A 258 -29.96 6.31 6.72
N TYR A 259 -30.29 6.11 7.99
CA TYR A 259 -31.06 4.95 8.42
C TYR A 259 -32.15 5.35 9.43
N VAL A 260 -33.15 4.49 9.53
CA VAL A 260 -34.21 4.60 10.55
C VAL A 260 -34.08 3.44 11.54
N GLY A 261 -34.69 3.58 12.72
CA GLY A 261 -34.64 2.57 13.76
C GLY A 261 -33.40 2.73 14.64
N PHE A 262 -33.61 3.33 15.81
CA PHE A 262 -32.55 3.74 16.73
C PHE A 262 -32.56 2.89 17.99
N ALA A 263 -31.39 2.51 18.51
CA ALA A 263 -31.25 1.88 19.82
C ALA A 263 -31.06 2.93 20.92
N GLU A 264 -29.98 3.72 20.84
CA GLU A 264 -29.64 4.80 21.78
C GLU A 264 -28.97 5.96 21.04
N ARG A 265 -29.27 7.21 21.44
CA ARG A 265 -28.54 8.44 21.05
C ARG A 265 -28.12 8.51 19.57
N GLY A 266 -29.00 8.08 18.67
CA GLY A 266 -28.77 8.16 17.22
C GLY A 266 -27.90 7.05 16.64
N LEU A 267 -27.64 5.96 17.37
CA LEU A 267 -27.04 4.71 16.88
C LEU A 267 -28.10 3.73 16.34
N PRO A 268 -27.75 2.85 15.39
CA PRO A 268 -28.70 1.96 14.73
C PRO A 268 -29.19 0.85 15.67
N SER A 269 -30.46 0.47 15.52
CA SER A 269 -30.99 -0.75 16.10
C SER A 269 -30.37 -1.99 15.45
N ALA A 270 -30.60 -3.17 16.04
CA ALA A 270 -30.13 -4.43 15.45
C ALA A 270 -30.69 -4.68 14.03
N ASP A 271 -31.89 -4.17 13.74
CA ASP A 271 -32.52 -4.32 12.42
C ASP A 271 -31.88 -3.37 11.41
N ALA A 272 -31.65 -2.11 11.82
CA ALA A 272 -30.95 -1.12 11.02
C ALA A 272 -29.51 -1.58 10.70
N LEU A 273 -28.80 -2.18 11.67
CA LEU A 273 -27.47 -2.75 11.45
C LEU A 273 -27.48 -3.87 10.40
N ARG A 274 -28.51 -4.73 10.38
CA ARG A 274 -28.63 -5.78 9.35
C ARG A 274 -28.88 -5.21 7.97
N ASP A 275 -29.71 -4.18 7.85
CA ASP A 275 -29.96 -3.52 6.58
C ASP A 275 -28.72 -2.78 6.06
N LEU A 276 -28.03 -2.06 6.95
CA LEU A 276 -26.75 -1.39 6.63
C LEU A 276 -25.69 -2.41 6.20
N GLY A 277 -25.52 -3.51 6.94
CA GLY A 277 -24.57 -4.56 6.59
C GLY A 277 -24.83 -5.17 5.21
N ARG A 278 -26.11 -5.44 4.87
CA ARG A 278 -26.47 -5.92 3.52
C ARG A 278 -26.11 -4.92 2.43
N LEU A 279 -26.30 -3.62 2.68
CA LEU A 279 -25.91 -2.58 1.72
C LEU A 279 -24.39 -2.53 1.57
N GLU A 280 -23.64 -2.60 2.67
CA GLU A 280 -22.16 -2.66 2.68
C GLU A 280 -21.64 -3.84 1.85
N ASP A 281 -22.20 -5.04 2.04
CA ASP A 281 -21.84 -6.23 1.26
C ASP A 281 -22.11 -6.05 -0.23
N ARG A 282 -23.26 -5.46 -0.60
CA ARG A 282 -23.61 -5.15 -2.01
C ARG A 282 -22.62 -4.14 -2.61
N LEU A 283 -22.23 -3.11 -1.87
CA LEU A 283 -21.27 -2.10 -2.34
C LEU A 283 -19.88 -2.72 -2.53
N ALA A 284 -19.40 -3.50 -1.56
CA ALA A 284 -18.13 -4.21 -1.66
C ALA A 284 -18.12 -5.18 -2.86
N SER A 285 -19.20 -5.94 -3.06
CA SER A 285 -19.35 -6.85 -4.21
C SER A 285 -19.38 -6.10 -5.55
N THR A 286 -20.02 -4.93 -5.61
CA THR A 286 -20.10 -4.10 -6.83
C THR A 286 -18.75 -3.49 -7.23
N LEU A 287 -17.91 -3.18 -6.25
CA LEU A 287 -16.56 -2.67 -6.49
C LEU A 287 -15.66 -3.75 -7.10
N GLY A 288 -15.70 -4.97 -6.55
CA GLY A 288 -14.85 -6.07 -7.01
C GLY A 288 -13.37 -5.66 -7.03
N PRO A 289 -12.63 -5.87 -8.14
CA PRO A 289 -11.21 -5.50 -8.22
C PRO A 289 -10.97 -3.99 -8.38
N ASP A 290 -11.99 -3.20 -8.74
CA ASP A 290 -11.85 -1.78 -9.09
C ASP A 290 -11.88 -0.86 -7.86
N GLY A 291 -12.12 -1.40 -6.65
CA GLY A 291 -12.18 -0.59 -5.44
C GLY A 291 -12.41 -1.42 -4.19
N ARG A 292 -12.37 -0.76 -3.03
CA ARG A 292 -12.59 -1.40 -1.72
C ARG A 292 -13.27 -0.44 -0.76
N VAL A 293 -14.18 -0.97 0.06
CA VAL A 293 -14.61 -0.29 1.30
C VAL A 293 -13.53 -0.53 2.35
N VAL A 294 -13.08 0.53 3.02
CA VAL A 294 -11.95 0.46 3.96
C VAL A 294 -12.32 0.94 5.37
N ALA A 295 -13.40 1.70 5.50
CA ALA A 295 -13.89 2.16 6.79
C ALA A 295 -15.37 2.54 6.70
N HIS A 296 -16.01 2.58 7.86
CA HIS A 296 -17.33 3.18 8.03
C HIS A 296 -17.46 3.87 9.39
N GLU A 297 -18.21 4.96 9.44
CA GLU A 297 -18.49 5.71 10.65
C GLU A 297 -20.00 5.85 10.80
N THR A 298 -20.51 5.68 12.02
CA THR A 298 -21.92 5.80 12.32
C THR A 298 -22.13 6.80 13.43
N THR A 299 -22.95 7.80 13.13
CA THR A 299 -23.37 8.78 14.12
C THR A 299 -24.69 9.42 13.71
N ASN A 300 -25.54 9.70 14.70
CA ASN A 300 -26.74 10.51 14.56
C ASN A 300 -27.63 10.16 13.34
N GLY A 301 -27.95 8.88 13.16
CA GLY A 301 -28.84 8.41 12.09
C GLY A 301 -28.23 8.33 10.70
N VAL A 302 -26.92 8.54 10.57
CA VAL A 302 -26.19 8.41 9.32
C VAL A 302 -25.02 7.45 9.49
N ARG A 303 -24.82 6.59 8.49
CA ARG A 303 -23.57 5.86 8.28
C ARG A 303 -22.82 6.47 7.10
N LEU A 304 -21.58 6.90 7.32
CA LEU A 304 -20.64 7.27 6.27
C LEU A 304 -19.76 6.06 5.95
N LEU A 305 -19.85 5.53 4.73
CA LEU A 305 -18.89 4.55 4.21
C LEU A 305 -17.77 5.26 3.47
N HIS A 306 -16.55 4.77 3.65
CA HIS A 306 -15.36 5.20 2.92
C HIS A 306 -14.93 4.08 1.98
N ALA A 307 -15.12 4.31 0.68
CA ALA A 307 -14.57 3.48 -0.36
C ALA A 307 -13.40 4.19 -1.06
N TYR A 308 -12.38 3.45 -1.46
CA TYR A 308 -11.36 3.91 -2.40
C TYR A 308 -11.47 3.12 -3.70
N VAL A 309 -11.41 3.83 -4.82
CA VAL A 309 -11.65 3.25 -6.14
C VAL A 309 -10.57 3.67 -7.15
N ASP A 310 -10.39 2.84 -8.18
CA ASP A 310 -9.50 3.13 -9.29
C ASP A 310 -10.14 4.19 -10.21
N PRO A 311 -9.52 5.37 -10.37
CA PRO A 311 -10.08 6.47 -11.16
C PRO A 311 -10.22 6.17 -12.65
N THR A 312 -9.58 5.10 -13.14
CA THR A 312 -9.63 4.70 -14.55
C THR A 312 -10.84 3.84 -14.90
N THR A 313 -11.65 3.48 -13.89
CA THR A 313 -12.80 2.59 -14.00
C THR A 313 -14.12 3.33 -13.84
N SER A 314 -15.24 2.63 -14.00
CA SER A 314 -16.58 3.18 -13.73
C SER A 314 -17.05 2.94 -12.29
N ALA A 315 -16.16 2.59 -11.37
CA ALA A 315 -16.50 2.21 -10.00
C ALA A 315 -17.31 3.29 -9.24
N PRO A 316 -17.01 4.61 -9.33
CA PRO A 316 -17.84 5.63 -8.69
C PRO A 316 -19.31 5.59 -9.13
N GLN A 317 -19.57 5.45 -10.44
CA GLN A 317 -20.93 5.42 -10.98
C GLN A 317 -21.66 4.15 -10.55
N ARG A 318 -20.97 3.00 -10.54
CA ARG A 318 -21.56 1.74 -10.07
C ARG A 318 -21.97 1.83 -8.59
N LEU A 319 -21.16 2.46 -7.74
CA LEU A 319 -21.52 2.70 -6.34
C LEU A 319 -22.78 3.57 -6.20
N GLU A 320 -22.88 4.65 -6.97
CA GLU A 320 -24.06 5.54 -6.98
C GLU A 320 -25.33 4.79 -7.43
N GLU A 321 -25.22 3.94 -8.44
CA GLU A 321 -26.33 3.10 -8.91
C GLU A 321 -26.77 2.07 -7.86
N THR A 322 -25.83 1.45 -7.13
CA THR A 322 -26.11 0.45 -6.09
C THR A 322 -26.89 1.01 -4.91
N VAL A 323 -26.73 2.30 -4.59
CA VAL A 323 -27.42 2.94 -3.46
C VAL A 323 -28.76 3.56 -3.84
N GLY A 324 -29.09 3.62 -5.13
CA GLY A 324 -30.30 4.29 -5.62
C GLY A 324 -31.62 3.65 -5.19
N ASP A 325 -31.60 2.41 -4.69
CA ASP A 325 -32.77 1.67 -4.20
C ASP A 325 -32.95 1.72 -2.66
N TRP A 326 -32.13 2.52 -1.97
CA TRP A 326 -32.13 2.53 -0.51
C TRP A 326 -33.46 3.02 0.08
N ALA A 327 -34.06 2.20 0.93
CA ALA A 327 -35.42 2.42 1.42
C ALA A 327 -35.55 3.47 2.53
N HIS A 328 -34.44 3.83 3.19
CA HIS A 328 -34.46 4.63 4.42
C HIS A 328 -34.12 6.11 4.21
N GLY A 329 -34.08 6.57 2.96
CA GLY A 329 -33.88 7.97 2.58
C GLY A 329 -32.90 8.16 1.43
N ASP A 330 -32.64 9.41 1.07
CA ASP A 330 -31.72 9.74 -0.01
C ASP A 330 -30.26 9.53 0.43
N VAL A 331 -29.56 8.65 -0.30
CA VAL A 331 -28.11 8.45 -0.12
C VAL A 331 -27.37 9.53 -0.90
N VAL A 332 -26.36 10.13 -0.26
CA VAL A 332 -25.50 11.14 -0.90
C VAL A 332 -24.11 10.56 -1.09
N THR A 333 -23.61 10.62 -2.33
CA THR A 333 -22.26 10.22 -2.68
C THR A 333 -21.39 11.45 -2.95
N ARG A 334 -20.14 11.40 -2.50
CA ARG A 334 -19.13 12.43 -2.79
C ARG A 334 -17.86 11.75 -3.27
N VAL A 335 -17.31 12.24 -4.37
CA VAL A 335 -16.10 11.70 -5.00
C VAL A 335 -15.01 12.77 -4.97
N ASP A 336 -13.86 12.44 -4.39
CA ASP A 336 -12.70 13.32 -4.31
C ASP A 336 -11.43 12.55 -4.71
N THR A 337 -10.45 13.24 -5.31
CA THR A 337 -9.11 12.67 -5.51
C THR A 337 -8.36 12.71 -4.19
N ASP A 338 -7.94 11.54 -3.70
CA ASP A 338 -7.27 11.37 -2.41
C ASP A 338 -6.27 10.19 -2.47
N PRO A 339 -5.12 10.35 -3.16
CA PRO A 339 -4.11 9.29 -3.29
C PRO A 339 -3.40 8.94 -1.97
N ALA A 340 -3.39 9.85 -0.99
CA ALA A 340 -2.75 9.66 0.31
C ALA A 340 -3.69 9.05 1.36
N TRP A 341 -4.96 8.86 1.01
CA TRP A 341 -6.03 8.39 1.89
C TRP A 341 -6.17 9.27 3.14
N GLU A 342 -6.19 10.58 2.95
CA GLU A 342 -6.34 11.57 4.03
C GLU A 342 -7.76 11.55 4.61
N ALA A 343 -8.79 11.26 3.80
CA ALA A 343 -10.19 11.24 4.25
C ALA A 343 -10.46 10.20 5.35
N VAL A 344 -9.60 9.19 5.49
CA VAL A 344 -9.70 8.12 6.51
C VAL A 344 -8.57 8.18 7.53
N ARG A 345 -7.69 9.19 7.47
CA ARG A 345 -6.58 9.35 8.41
C ARG A 345 -7.02 9.36 9.89
N PRO A 346 -8.15 9.99 10.29
CA PRO A 346 -8.62 9.94 11.66
C PRO A 346 -8.99 8.53 12.17
N LEU A 347 -9.17 7.56 11.27
CA LEU A 347 -9.59 6.19 11.56
C LEU A 347 -8.42 5.20 11.59
N ARG A 348 -7.17 5.66 11.44
CA ARG A 348 -5.98 4.82 11.55
C ARG A 348 -5.77 4.43 13.03
N ALA A 349 -5.71 3.13 13.30
CA ALA A 349 -5.66 2.55 14.65
C ALA A 349 -4.23 2.30 15.18
#